data_AF-A0A4S1FMA8-F1
#
_entry.id   AF-A0A4S1FMA8-F1
#
_cell.length_a   1.000
_cell.length_b   1.000
_cell.length_c   1.000
_cell.angle_alpha   90.00
_cell.angle_beta   90.00
_cell.angle_gamma   90.00
#
_symmetry.space_group_name_H-M   'P 1'
#
loop_
_entity.id
_entity.type
_entity.pdbx_description
1 polymer ?
#
loop_
_entity_poly.entity_id
_entity_poly.type
_entity_poly.pdbx_seq_one_letter_code
_entity_poly.pdbx_strand_id
1 'polypeptide(L)'
;MNTYSHQFYARCPGSGDTIEYSLKLETGRTVMVEDIEKECSFPEPAYHEDIANKLAKIFGGRQTISAYHGCIHIETVRVRA
;
A
#
# COMPACT_ATOMS: atom_id res chain seq x y z
N MET A 1 -7.63 -6.15 -17.67
CA MET A 1 -6.80 -5.46 -16.65
C MET A 1 -7.77 -4.81 -15.69
N ASN A 2 -7.73 -5.20 -14.42
CA ASN A 2 -8.54 -4.62 -13.36
C ASN A 2 -7.72 -3.55 -12.63
N THR A 3 -8.39 -2.51 -12.15
CA THR A 3 -7.76 -1.47 -11.34
C THR A 3 -8.54 -1.29 -10.04
N TYR A 4 -7.82 -1.33 -8.93
CA TYR A 4 -8.36 -1.13 -7.59
C TYR A 4 -7.65 0.07 -6.96
N SER A 5 -8.41 0.93 -6.29
CA SER A 5 -7.86 2.07 -5.54
C SER A 5 -8.43 2.04 -4.12
N HIS A 6 -7.56 2.24 -3.12
CA HIS A 6 -7.95 2.21 -1.72
C HIS A 6 -7.09 3.18 -0.90
N GLN A 7 -7.69 3.79 0.11
CA GLN A 7 -6.99 4.60 1.11
C GLN A 7 -6.93 3.82 2.41
N PHE A 8 -5.77 3.80 3.05
CA PHE A 8 -5.57 3.11 4.32
C PHE A 8 -4.59 3.88 5.21
N TYR A 9 -4.53 3.50 6.47
CA TYR A 9 -3.67 4.14 7.45
C TYR A 9 -2.63 3.17 7.98
N ALA A 10 -1.42 3.66 8.20
CA ALA A 10 -0.39 2.93 8.95
C ALA A 10 0.43 3.90 9.80
N ARG A 11 1.01 3.39 10.89
CA ARG A 11 1.85 4.19 11.79
C ARG A 11 3.30 4.16 11.36
N CYS A 12 3.96 5.31 11.38
CA CYS A 12 5.40 5.41 11.14
C CYS A 12 6.18 4.83 12.33
N PRO A 13 7.13 3.91 12.13
CA PRO A 13 7.98 3.39 13.22
C PRO A 13 8.87 4.47 13.86
N GLY A 14 9.29 5.47 13.08
CA GLY A 14 10.24 6.49 13.54
C GLY A 14 9.59 7.59 14.38
N SER A 15 8.48 8.17 13.91
CA SER A 15 7.80 9.28 14.59
C SER A 15 6.57 8.87 15.40
N GLY A 16 5.99 7.69 15.11
CA GLY A 16 4.72 7.26 15.69
C GLY A 16 3.47 7.88 15.05
N ASP A 17 3.64 8.75 14.06
CA ASP A 17 2.57 9.44 13.33
C ASP A 17 1.69 8.44 12.56
N THR A 18 0.40 8.71 12.49
CA THR A 18 -0.52 8.00 11.60
C THR A 18 -0.48 8.66 10.23
N ILE A 19 -0.14 7.88 9.20
CA ILE A 19 -0.03 8.34 7.82
C ILE A 19 -1.17 7.75 7.01
N GLU A 20 -1.83 8.59 6.21
CA GLU A 20 -2.78 8.15 5.19
C GLU A 20 -2.04 7.81 3.89
N TYR A 21 -2.25 6.60 3.40
CA TYR A 21 -1.68 6.06 2.17
C TYR A 21 -2.75 5.90 1.10
N SER A 22 -2.37 6.13 -0.15
CA SER A 22 -3.15 5.77 -1.33
C SER A 22 -2.49 4.58 -2.02
N LEU A 23 -3.25 3.49 -2.18
CA LEU A 23 -2.89 2.33 -2.97
C LEU A 23 -3.61 2.38 -4.31
N LYS A 24 -2.86 2.16 -5.40
CA LYS A 24 -3.39 1.79 -6.71
C LYS A 24 -2.80 0.44 -7.13
N LEU A 25 -3.66 -0.53 -7.43
CA LEU A 25 -3.29 -1.86 -7.91
C LEU A 25 -3.85 -2.09 -9.31
N GLU A 26 -3.00 -2.47 -10.24
CA GLU A 26 -3.33 -2.83 -11.62
C GLU A 26 -2.92 -4.29 -11.87
N THR A 27 -3.88 -5.15 -12.19
CA THR A 27 -3.62 -6.59 -12.31
C THR A 27 -4.58 -7.29 -13.28
N GLY A 28 -4.14 -8.40 -13.87
CA GLY A 28 -4.97 -9.24 -14.73
C GLY A 28 -5.92 -10.17 -13.96
N ARG A 29 -5.66 -10.39 -12.67
CA ARG A 29 -6.46 -11.29 -11.82
C ARG A 29 -7.60 -10.53 -11.13
N THR A 30 -8.63 -11.26 -10.73
CA THR A 30 -9.64 -10.72 -9.80
C THR A 30 -9.05 -10.74 -8.38
N VAL A 31 -9.13 -9.61 -7.70
CA VAL A 31 -8.78 -9.47 -6.27
C VAL A 31 -10.06 -9.12 -5.52
N MET A 32 -10.32 -9.83 -4.41
CA MET A 32 -11.45 -9.55 -3.54
C MET A 32 -11.21 -8.24 -2.80
N VAL A 33 -12.25 -7.41 -2.68
CA VAL A 33 -12.12 -6.11 -2.01
C VAL A 33 -11.81 -6.28 -0.52
N GLU A 34 -12.35 -7.33 0.09
CA GLU A 34 -12.13 -7.73 1.48
C GLU A 34 -10.67 -8.11 1.73
N ASP A 35 -10.00 -8.72 0.75
CA ASP A 35 -8.56 -9.02 0.85
C ASP A 35 -7.73 -7.73 0.81
N ILE A 36 -8.14 -6.73 0.01
CA ILE A 36 -7.46 -5.43 -0.05
C ILE A 36 -7.57 -4.73 1.30
N GLU A 37 -8.78 -4.63 1.86
CA GLU A 37 -9.02 -4.02 3.17
C GLU A 37 -8.24 -4.74 4.28
N LYS A 38 -8.27 -6.07 4.29
CA LYS A 38 -7.56 -6.89 5.28
C LYS A 38 -6.06 -6.68 5.22
N GLU A 39 -5.46 -6.77 4.02
CA GLU A 39 -3.99 -6.73 3.89
C GLU A 39 -3.43 -5.32 4.04
N CYS A 40 -4.24 -4.30 3.77
CA CYS A 40 -3.95 -2.88 4.05
C CYS A 40 -4.21 -2.48 5.51
N SER A 41 -4.64 -3.41 6.36
CA SER A 41 -4.71 -3.19 7.80
C SER A 41 -3.35 -3.46 8.45
N PHE A 42 -2.71 -2.39 8.93
CA PHE A 42 -1.40 -2.43 9.59
C PHE A 42 -1.55 -2.08 11.08
N PRO A 43 -1.78 -3.07 11.96
CA PRO A 43 -1.90 -2.83 13.39
C PRO A 43 -0.56 -2.42 14.02
N GLU A 44 0.53 -2.96 13.49
CA GLU A 44 1.89 -2.62 13.89
C GLU A 44 2.49 -1.53 13.01
N PRO A 45 3.35 -0.65 13.55
CA PRO A 45 4.07 0.33 12.75
C PRO A 45 4.90 -0.32 11.64
N ALA A 46 4.92 0.31 10.46
CA ALA A 46 5.66 -0.19 9.30
C ALA A 46 6.18 0.95 8.43
N TYR A 47 7.35 0.77 7.81
CA TYR A 47 7.88 1.70 6.83
C TYR A 47 7.11 1.62 5.50
N HIS A 48 7.05 2.74 4.78
CA HIS A 48 6.38 2.84 3.47
C HIS A 48 6.85 1.74 2.51
N GLU A 49 8.16 1.53 2.43
CA GLU A 49 8.78 0.57 1.52
C GLU A 49 8.45 -0.87 1.89
N ASP A 50 8.34 -1.18 3.18
CA ASP A 50 7.96 -2.50 3.68
C ASP A 50 6.48 -2.80 3.41
N ILE A 51 5.61 -1.81 3.61
CA ILE A 51 4.20 -1.86 3.21
C ILE A 51 4.10 -2.19 1.72
N ALA A 52 4.81 -1.45 0.85
CA ALA A 52 4.82 -1.69 -0.58
C ALA A 52 5.35 -3.10 -0.93
N ASN A 53 6.43 -3.53 -0.29
CA ASN A 53 7.00 -4.86 -0.53
C ASN A 53 6.06 -6.00 -0.12
N LYS A 54 5.37 -5.86 1.02
CA LYS A 54 4.36 -6.82 1.51
C LYS A 54 3.18 -6.89 0.54
N LEU A 55 2.55 -5.76 0.26
CA LEU A 55 1.35 -5.71 -0.57
C LEU A 55 1.64 -6.19 -2.00
N ALA A 56 2.80 -5.83 -2.57
CA ALA A 56 3.20 -6.33 -3.88
C ALA A 56 3.44 -7.85 -3.88
N LYS A 57 3.88 -8.44 -2.76
CA LYS A 57 4.10 -9.89 -2.64
C LYS A 57 2.76 -10.65 -2.66
N ILE A 58 1.74 -10.05 -2.05
CA ILE A 58 0.40 -10.65 -1.95
C ILE A 58 -0.37 -10.46 -3.26
N PHE A 59 -0.39 -9.23 -3.77
CA PHE A 59 -1.25 -8.85 -4.88
C PHE A 59 -0.64 -9.05 -6.28
N GLY A 60 0.69 -9.09 -6.37
CA GLY A 60 1.37 -9.08 -7.66
C GLY A 60 1.00 -7.85 -8.51
N GLY A 61 1.09 -7.98 -9.83
CA GLY A 61 0.72 -6.93 -10.76
C GLY A 61 1.59 -5.67 -10.65
N ARG A 62 1.03 -4.54 -11.10
CA ARG A 62 1.63 -3.22 -10.92
C ARG A 62 0.95 -2.51 -9.77
N GLN A 63 1.74 -2.20 -8.75
CA GLN A 63 1.31 -1.48 -7.56
C GLN A 63 1.98 -0.11 -7.52
N THR A 64 1.20 0.92 -7.20
CA THR A 64 1.69 2.24 -6.76
C THR A 64 1.17 2.50 -5.36
N ILE A 65 2.04 2.91 -4.44
CA ILE A 65 1.68 3.41 -3.11
C ILE A 65 2.28 4.81 -2.96
N SER A 66 1.44 5.75 -2.53
CA SER A 66 1.84 7.13 -2.27
C SER A 66 1.29 7.63 -0.95
N ALA A 67 2.05 8.50 -0.27
CA ALA A 67 1.62 9.19 0.94
C ALA A 67 2.39 10.49 1.13
N TYR A 68 1.89 11.34 2.00
CA TYR A 68 2.63 12.47 2.56
C TYR A 68 3.02 12.15 4.00
N HIS A 69 4.31 12.19 4.30
CA HIS A 69 4.82 12.18 5.66
C HIS A 69 5.39 13.56 5.98
N GLY A 70 4.67 14.33 6.80
CA GLY A 70 4.97 15.76 6.99
C GLY A 70 4.82 16.52 5.67
N CYS A 71 5.88 17.20 5.23
CA CYS A 71 5.90 17.94 3.95
C CYS A 71 6.53 17.14 2.80
N ILE A 72 6.82 15.85 3.00
CA ILE A 72 7.49 15.01 2.00
C ILE A 72 6.49 14.07 1.36
N HIS A 73 6.40 14.12 0.03
CA HIS A 73 5.69 13.13 -0.77
C HIS A 73 6.59 11.92 -1.00
N ILE A 74 6.08 10.73 -0.69
CA ILE A 74 6.76 9.46 -0.91
C ILE A 74 5.90 8.64 -1.88
N GLU A 75 6.52 8.15 -2.95
CA GLU A 75 5.88 7.25 -3.90
C GLU A 75 6.78 6.05 -4.18
N THR A 76 6.18 4.86 -4.17
CA THR A 76 6.85 3.65 -4.61
C THR A 76 6.02 2.93 -5.65
N VAL A 77 6.72 2.39 -6.66
CA VAL A 77 6.15 1.48 -7.64
C VAL A 77 6.78 0.10 -7.46
N ARG A 78 5.94 -0.94 -7.51
CA ARG A 78 6.38 -2.34 -7.59
C ARG A 78 5.70 -3.01 -8.78
N VAL A 79 6.47 -3.80 -9.53
CA VAL A 79 5.96 -4.61 -10.63
C VAL A 79 6.35 -6.05 -10.34
N ARG A 80 5.35 -6.93 -10.22
CA ARG A 80 5.53 -8.37 -10.00
C ARG A 80 4.64 -9.15 -10.96
N ALA A 81 5.18 -10.26 -11.46
CA ALA A 81 4.44 -11.22 -12.27
C ALA A 81 3.35 -11.91 -11.44
#